data_AF-A0A814XER8-F1
#
_entry.id   AF-A0A814XER8-F1
#
_cell.length_a   1.000
_cell.length_b   1.000
_cell.length_c   1.000
_cell.angle_alpha   90.00
_cell.angle_beta   90.00
_cell.angle_gamma   90.00
#
_symmetry.space_group_name_H-M   'P 1'
#
loop_
_entity.id
_entity.type
_entity.pdbx_description
1 polymer ?
#
loop_
_entity_poly.entity_id
_entity_poly.type
_entity_poly.pdbx_seq_one_letter_code
_entity_poly.pdbx_strand_id
1 'polypeptide(L)'
;MSSEQVRPVIECLCQILSLHGFSMITFETFQLAKFNQNQSTLPLWRLIYEMLHFDHLATSQNFDNDKFTQTPKGVIVDQIKRDLFNRGYTYEHFLSLDPNMQTGSQQLLVCVGWLIYHLNLIDQCMRQSLTSISDDNDKTDKAELIEQIKQTFYSNSKIRSRLQALDRIDNPDNRRFSSFELQLHRYPHLITKYINELDEEQHKLSLFLFWDKHENIFWKWMESVLDQPSTSVENDQLADKIDYRYLEAEKQKFNAAVDTLDNALVRLKHLWISNDDHTLIERDVSTIVASIDQQISSLFQQLLTNNH
;
A
#
# COMPACT_ATOMS: atom_id res chain seq x y z
N MET A 1 10.13 -24.87 3.45
CA MET A 1 9.26 -24.44 4.56
C MET A 1 7.95 -25.21 4.48
N SER A 2 7.41 -25.75 5.58
CA SER A 2 6.17 -26.52 5.53
C SER A 2 4.97 -25.59 5.28
N SER A 3 4.04 -26.01 4.43
CA SER A 3 2.82 -25.23 4.13
C SER A 3 1.98 -24.93 5.39
N GLU A 4 2.11 -25.77 6.41
CA GLU A 4 1.42 -25.64 7.70
C GLU A 4 1.85 -24.42 8.51
N GLN A 5 3.11 -23.99 8.40
CA GLN A 5 3.62 -22.81 9.11
C GLN A 5 3.24 -21.50 8.43
N VAL A 6 3.12 -21.53 7.10
CA VAL A 6 2.87 -20.33 6.28
C VAL A 6 1.40 -19.95 6.28
N ARG A 7 0.51 -20.94 6.21
CA ARG A 7 -0.92 -20.74 6.06
C ARG A 7 -1.50 -19.78 7.12
N PRO A 8 -1.25 -19.94 8.42
CA PRO A 8 -1.78 -19.02 9.44
C PRO A 8 -1.29 -17.57 9.28
N VAL A 9 -0.06 -17.38 8.79
CA VAL A 9 0.53 -16.04 8.60
C VAL A 9 -0.09 -15.33 7.42
N ILE A 10 -0.29 -16.03 6.30
CA ILE A 10 -0.98 -15.48 5.14
C ILE A 10 -2.47 -15.26 5.43
N GLU A 11 -3.13 -16.18 6.15
CA GLU A 11 -4.52 -15.97 6.58
C GLU A 11 -4.65 -14.74 7.50
N CYS A 12 -3.67 -14.53 8.40
CA CYS A 12 -3.60 -13.31 9.21
C CYS A 12 -3.47 -12.06 8.33
N LEU A 13 -2.58 -12.05 7.33
CA LEU A 13 -2.47 -10.95 6.36
C LEU A 13 -3.79 -10.68 5.65
N CYS A 14 -4.45 -11.73 5.14
CA CYS A 14 -5.75 -11.63 4.49
C CYS A 14 -6.80 -11.00 5.40
N GLN A 15 -6.83 -11.40 6.68
CA GLN A 15 -7.74 -10.82 7.68
C GLN A 15 -7.42 -9.35 7.93
N ILE A 16 -6.15 -8.99 8.11
CA ILE A 16 -5.74 -7.58 8.24
C ILE A 16 -6.23 -6.77 7.03
N LEU A 17 -5.99 -7.23 5.81
CA LEU A 17 -6.45 -6.54 4.60
C LEU A 17 -7.99 -6.39 4.59
N SER A 18 -8.74 -7.45 4.88
CA SER A 18 -10.21 -7.37 4.92
C SER A 18 -10.75 -6.36 5.94
N LEU A 19 -10.10 -6.23 7.10
CA LEU A 19 -10.48 -5.26 8.14
C LEU A 19 -10.26 -3.81 7.72
N HIS A 20 -9.41 -3.57 6.72
CA HIS A 20 -9.14 -2.24 6.16
C HIS A 20 -9.82 -2.07 4.79
N GLY A 21 -10.86 -2.84 4.50
CA GLY A 21 -11.72 -2.65 3.33
C GLY A 21 -11.17 -3.19 2.01
N PHE A 22 -9.98 -3.79 2.00
CA PHE A 22 -9.43 -4.41 0.79
C PHE A 22 -10.30 -5.58 0.33
N SER A 23 -10.19 -5.89 -0.97
CA SER A 23 -10.84 -7.06 -1.57
C SER A 23 -10.51 -8.34 -0.83
N MET A 24 -11.53 -9.17 -0.64
CA MET A 24 -11.38 -10.49 -0.03
C MET A 24 -10.43 -11.34 -0.84
N ILE A 25 -9.24 -11.56 -0.27
CA ILE A 25 -8.21 -12.46 -0.79
C ILE A 25 -7.95 -13.54 0.24
N THR A 26 -7.76 -14.76 -0.23
CA THR A 26 -7.54 -15.92 0.63
C THR A 26 -6.14 -16.46 0.48
N PHE A 27 -5.73 -17.32 1.42
CA PHE A 27 -4.50 -18.08 1.32
C PHE A 27 -4.41 -18.86 0.01
N GLU A 28 -5.51 -19.45 -0.46
CA GLU A 28 -5.54 -20.21 -1.71
C GLU A 28 -5.18 -19.32 -2.90
N THR A 29 -5.62 -18.06 -2.92
CA THR A 29 -5.28 -17.12 -4.00
C THR A 29 -3.76 -16.91 -4.08
N PHE A 30 -3.11 -16.71 -2.93
CA PHE A 30 -1.66 -16.57 -2.86
C PHE A 30 -0.91 -17.88 -3.15
N GLN A 31 -1.46 -19.02 -2.74
CA GLN A 31 -0.89 -20.33 -3.06
C GLN A 31 -0.95 -20.62 -4.56
N LEU A 32 -2.09 -20.35 -5.21
CA LEU A 32 -2.27 -20.47 -6.65
C LEU A 32 -1.29 -19.57 -7.40
N ALA A 33 -1.15 -18.32 -6.95
CA ALA A 33 -0.24 -17.34 -7.53
C ALA A 33 1.23 -17.74 -7.42
N LYS A 34 1.63 -18.32 -6.28
CA LYS A 34 2.97 -18.89 -6.11
C LYS A 34 3.31 -19.87 -7.23
N PHE A 35 2.38 -20.77 -7.58
CA PHE A 35 2.56 -21.74 -8.66
C PHE A 35 2.14 -21.22 -10.05
N ASN A 36 2.10 -19.89 -10.21
CA ASN A 36 1.73 -19.19 -11.43
C ASN A 36 0.38 -19.62 -12.06
N GLN A 37 -0.61 -19.93 -11.23
CA GLN A 37 -1.94 -20.32 -11.70
C GLN A 37 -2.83 -19.10 -11.96
N ASN A 38 -3.23 -18.95 -13.22
CA ASN A 38 -3.97 -17.81 -13.77
C ASN A 38 -5.32 -17.49 -13.09
N GLN A 39 -5.87 -18.41 -12.31
CA GLN A 39 -7.11 -18.20 -11.52
C GLN A 39 -6.95 -17.08 -10.49
N SER A 40 -5.73 -16.82 -10.03
CA SER A 40 -5.42 -15.79 -9.02
C SER A 40 -5.08 -14.42 -9.61
N THR A 41 -4.97 -14.29 -10.93
CA THR A 41 -4.48 -13.07 -11.60
C THR A 41 -5.41 -11.87 -11.36
N LEU A 42 -6.72 -12.04 -11.57
CA LEU A 42 -7.70 -10.95 -11.43
C LEU A 42 -7.82 -10.44 -9.97
N PRO A 43 -7.95 -11.31 -8.95
CA PRO A 43 -7.90 -10.88 -7.55
C PRO A 43 -6.63 -10.08 -7.21
N LEU A 44 -5.47 -10.50 -7.71
CA LEU A 44 -4.21 -9.82 -7.43
C LEU A 44 -4.08 -8.47 -8.12
N TRP A 45 -4.55 -8.31 -9.35
CA TRP A 45 -4.61 -6.99 -10.00
C TRP A 45 -5.48 -6.02 -9.22
N ARG A 46 -6.62 -6.50 -8.71
CA ARG A 46 -7.51 -5.70 -7.88
C ARG A 46 -6.85 -5.28 -6.58
N LEU A 47 -6.16 -6.20 -5.91
CA LEU A 47 -5.42 -5.89 -4.69
C LEU A 47 -4.32 -4.86 -4.92
N ILE A 48 -3.55 -4.99 -6.00
CA ILE A 48 -2.50 -4.03 -6.35
C ILE A 48 -3.11 -2.63 -6.58
N TYR A 49 -4.22 -2.56 -7.32
CA TYR A 49 -4.95 -1.31 -7.52
C TYR A 49 -5.37 -0.67 -6.18
N GLU A 50 -5.96 -1.46 -5.29
CA GLU A 50 -6.39 -1.01 -3.96
C GLU A 50 -5.20 -0.56 -3.10
N MET A 51 -4.09 -1.31 -3.08
CA MET A 51 -2.88 -0.95 -2.35
C MET A 51 -2.28 0.38 -2.83
N LEU A 52 -2.34 0.67 -4.14
CA LEU A 52 -1.83 1.92 -4.70
C LEU A 52 -2.71 3.13 -4.36
N HIS A 53 -3.99 2.91 -4.05
CA HIS A 53 -4.97 3.94 -3.69
C HIS A 53 -5.31 3.95 -2.19
N PHE A 54 -4.62 3.14 -1.39
CA PHE A 54 -4.85 3.08 0.05
C PHE A 54 -4.39 4.38 0.73
N ASP A 55 -5.30 5.03 1.45
CA ASP A 55 -5.02 6.23 2.21
C ASP A 55 -5.14 5.95 3.71
N HIS A 56 -4.01 5.79 4.38
CA HIS A 56 -3.95 5.47 5.81
C HIS A 56 -4.60 6.52 6.72
N LEU A 57 -4.83 7.75 6.25
CA LEU A 57 -5.50 8.81 6.99
C LEU A 57 -7.03 8.74 6.88
N ALA A 58 -7.56 7.96 5.95
CA ALA A 58 -9.00 7.82 5.78
C ALA A 58 -9.61 7.04 6.96
N THR A 59 -10.70 7.54 7.55
CA THR A 59 -11.42 6.82 8.63
C THR A 59 -12.13 5.55 8.12
N SER A 60 -12.40 5.48 6.82
CA SER A 60 -13.00 4.32 6.15
C SER A 60 -12.41 4.21 4.76
N GLN A 61 -11.89 3.03 4.41
CA GLN A 61 -11.50 2.73 3.05
C GLN A 61 -12.76 2.40 2.25
N ASN A 62 -13.06 3.23 1.27
CA ASN A 62 -14.04 2.92 0.24
C ASN A 62 -13.29 2.84 -1.09
N PHE A 63 -12.77 1.65 -1.38
CA PHE A 63 -12.28 1.39 -2.73
C PHE A 63 -13.47 1.44 -3.68
N ASP A 64 -13.36 2.28 -4.71
CA ASP A 64 -14.35 2.40 -5.77
C ASP A 64 -14.33 1.12 -6.61
N ASN A 65 -15.00 0.08 -6.08
CA ASN A 65 -15.12 -1.23 -6.71
C ASN A 65 -15.83 -1.13 -8.06
N ASP A 66 -16.73 -0.16 -8.17
CA ASP A 66 -17.42 0.17 -9.40
C ASP A 66 -16.43 0.69 -10.45
N LYS A 67 -15.49 1.55 -10.08
CA LYS A 67 -14.43 2.00 -10.99
C LYS A 67 -13.53 0.87 -11.47
N PHE A 68 -13.12 -0.07 -10.61
CA PHE A 68 -12.30 -1.21 -11.06
C PHE A 68 -13.07 -2.16 -11.99
N THR A 69 -14.37 -2.34 -11.77
CA THR A 69 -15.18 -3.26 -12.59
C THR A 69 -15.69 -2.63 -13.90
N GLN A 70 -15.94 -1.31 -13.91
CA GLN A 70 -16.47 -0.59 -15.06
C GLN A 70 -15.38 -0.07 -16.00
N THR A 71 -14.16 0.16 -15.50
CA THR A 71 -13.06 0.65 -16.34
C THR A 71 -12.51 -0.49 -17.21
N PRO A 72 -12.22 -0.24 -18.50
CA PRO A 72 -11.60 -1.25 -19.36
C PRO A 72 -10.27 -1.76 -18.78
N LYS A 73 -10.08 -3.09 -18.77
CA LYS A 73 -8.91 -3.75 -18.14
C LYS A 73 -7.56 -3.16 -18.58
N GLY A 74 -7.39 -2.87 -19.87
CA GLY A 74 -6.15 -2.28 -20.39
C GLY A 74 -5.81 -0.94 -19.75
N VAL A 75 -6.80 -0.06 -19.56
CA VAL A 75 -6.61 1.24 -18.91
C VAL A 75 -6.18 1.09 -17.46
N ILE A 76 -6.77 0.12 -16.74
CA ILE A 76 -6.39 -0.19 -15.36
C ILE A 76 -4.96 -0.72 -15.30
N VAL A 77 -4.61 -1.68 -16.16
CA VAL A 77 -3.25 -2.25 -16.21
C VAL A 77 -2.21 -1.16 -16.50
N ASP A 78 -2.47 -0.28 -17.47
CA ASP A 78 -1.57 0.82 -17.80
C ASP A 78 -1.45 1.82 -16.64
N GLN A 79 -2.57 2.12 -15.96
CA GLN A 79 -2.54 2.96 -14.77
C GLN A 79 -1.67 2.34 -13.68
N ILE A 80 -1.90 1.07 -13.33
CA ILE A 80 -1.12 0.36 -12.31
C ILE A 80 0.37 0.31 -12.68
N LYS A 81 0.70 0.01 -13.94
CA LYS A 81 2.09 -0.02 -14.41
C LYS A 81 2.76 1.35 -14.26
N ARG A 82 2.08 2.44 -14.65
CA ARG A 82 2.59 3.82 -14.47
C ARG A 82 2.76 4.15 -12.99
N ASP A 83 1.78 3.84 -12.15
CA ASP A 83 1.80 4.14 -10.72
C ASP A 83 2.91 3.38 -9.98
N LEU A 84 3.17 2.13 -10.38
CA LEU A 84 4.29 1.32 -9.89
C LEU A 84 5.64 1.84 -10.39
N PHE A 85 5.74 2.20 -11.66
CA PHE A 85 6.96 2.76 -12.25
C PHE A 85 7.35 4.08 -11.57
N ASN A 86 6.37 4.96 -11.34
CA ASN A 86 6.58 6.23 -10.62
C ASN A 86 7.05 6.03 -9.17
N ARG A 87 6.78 4.87 -8.57
CA ARG A 87 7.26 4.46 -7.25
C ARG A 87 8.57 3.66 -7.31
N GLY A 88 9.17 3.51 -8.50
CA GLY A 88 10.47 2.84 -8.69
C GLY A 88 10.41 1.33 -8.90
N TYR A 89 9.24 0.75 -9.12
CA TYR A 89 9.13 -0.68 -9.44
C TYR A 89 9.41 -0.92 -10.94
N THR A 90 10.56 -1.52 -11.24
CA THR A 90 11.06 -1.70 -12.62
C THR A 90 11.18 -3.17 -13.05
N TYR A 91 10.42 -4.08 -12.44
CA TYR A 91 10.54 -5.50 -12.74
C TYR A 91 9.98 -5.82 -14.15
N GLU A 92 10.87 -6.20 -15.06
CA GLU A 92 10.59 -6.34 -16.49
C GLU A 92 9.47 -7.34 -16.79
N HIS A 93 9.52 -8.53 -16.16
CA HIS A 93 8.51 -9.57 -16.36
C HIS A 93 7.09 -9.16 -15.92
N PHE A 94 6.98 -8.18 -15.00
CA PHE A 94 5.68 -7.62 -14.63
C PHE A 94 5.21 -6.57 -15.65
N LEU A 95 6.12 -5.72 -16.14
CA LEU A 95 5.79 -4.71 -17.13
C LEU A 95 5.39 -5.33 -18.47
N SER A 96 5.88 -6.53 -18.77
CA SER A 96 5.50 -7.31 -19.96
C SER A 96 4.16 -8.04 -19.86
N LEU A 97 3.44 -7.96 -18.73
CA LEU A 97 2.17 -8.67 -18.57
C LEU A 97 1.07 -8.14 -19.50
N ASP A 98 0.23 -9.07 -19.96
CA ASP A 98 -0.87 -8.82 -20.89
C ASP A 98 -1.94 -7.89 -20.27
N PRO A 99 -2.48 -6.92 -21.02
CA PRO A 99 -3.51 -5.98 -20.55
C PRO A 99 -4.85 -6.64 -20.18
N ASN A 100 -5.10 -7.88 -20.59
CA ASN A 100 -6.32 -8.64 -20.30
C ASN A 100 -6.31 -9.32 -18.92
N MET A 101 -5.24 -9.17 -18.14
CA MET A 101 -5.12 -9.69 -16.76
C MET A 101 -5.27 -11.22 -16.68
N GLN A 102 -4.77 -11.97 -17.67
CA GLN A 102 -4.94 -13.42 -17.75
C GLN A 102 -3.76 -14.21 -17.20
N THR A 103 -2.54 -13.67 -17.29
CA THR A 103 -1.30 -14.38 -16.97
C THR A 103 -0.45 -13.64 -15.95
N GLY A 104 0.54 -14.35 -15.39
CA GLY A 104 1.59 -13.75 -14.59
C GLY A 104 1.27 -13.57 -13.10
N SER A 105 0.38 -14.40 -12.56
CA SER A 105 0.01 -14.37 -11.15
C SER A 105 1.21 -14.43 -10.19
N GLN A 106 2.31 -15.11 -10.54
CA GLN A 106 3.54 -15.12 -9.75
C GLN A 106 4.21 -13.74 -9.72
N GLN A 107 4.33 -13.07 -10.87
CA GLN A 107 4.88 -11.71 -10.97
C GLN A 107 4.00 -10.70 -10.21
N LEU A 108 2.68 -10.88 -10.24
CA LEU A 108 1.76 -10.07 -9.44
C LEU A 108 1.96 -10.30 -7.94
N LEU A 109 2.14 -11.55 -7.51
CA LEU A 109 2.40 -11.87 -6.11
C LEU A 109 3.72 -11.24 -5.63
N VAL A 110 4.77 -11.27 -6.45
CA VAL A 110 6.03 -10.56 -6.16
C VAL A 110 5.79 -9.06 -6.02
N CYS A 111 5.01 -8.45 -6.92
CA CYS A 111 4.63 -7.05 -6.83
C CYS A 111 3.87 -6.73 -5.54
N VAL A 112 2.94 -7.61 -5.11
CA VAL A 112 2.22 -7.47 -3.84
C VAL A 112 3.18 -7.51 -2.65
N GLY A 113 4.14 -8.44 -2.64
CA GLY A 113 5.18 -8.49 -1.62
C GLY A 113 6.02 -7.22 -1.58
N TRP A 114 6.39 -6.69 -2.76
CA TRP A 114 7.10 -5.42 -2.88
C TRP A 114 6.28 -4.25 -2.34
N LEU A 115 4.98 -4.17 -2.65
CA LEU A 115 4.10 -3.12 -2.14
C LEU A 115 3.93 -3.18 -0.62
N ILE A 116 3.75 -4.37 -0.05
CA ILE A 116 3.63 -4.56 1.40
C ILE A 116 4.87 -4.00 2.11
N TYR A 117 6.05 -4.27 1.56
CA TYR A 117 7.31 -3.75 2.08
C TYR A 117 7.46 -2.24 1.84
N HIS A 118 7.32 -1.80 0.59
CA HIS A 118 7.66 -0.44 0.18
C HIS A 118 6.70 0.62 0.74
N LEU A 119 5.42 0.26 0.90
CA LEU A 119 4.42 1.15 1.51
C LEU A 119 4.40 1.05 3.04
N ASN A 120 5.17 0.14 3.66
CA ASN A 120 4.99 -0.24 5.07
C ASN A 120 3.50 -0.51 5.37
N LEU A 121 2.83 -1.27 4.50
CA LEU A 121 1.37 -1.32 4.45
C LEU A 121 0.75 -1.75 5.78
N ILE A 122 1.34 -2.74 6.45
CA ILE A 122 0.82 -3.24 7.72
C ILE A 122 0.98 -2.21 8.83
N ASP A 123 2.09 -1.47 8.85
CA ASP A 123 2.31 -0.40 9.82
C ASP A 123 1.29 0.74 9.59
N GLN A 124 0.94 1.04 8.34
CA GLN A 124 -0.13 1.98 8.02
C GLN A 124 -1.50 1.49 8.50
N CYS A 125 -1.83 0.21 8.30
CA CYS A 125 -3.04 -0.41 8.85
C CYS A 125 -3.06 -0.35 10.40
N MET A 126 -1.92 -0.60 11.04
CA MET A 126 -1.77 -0.45 12.50
C MET A 126 -2.08 0.97 12.94
N ARG A 127 -1.51 1.99 12.27
CA ARG A 127 -1.80 3.40 12.55
C ARG A 127 -3.28 3.73 12.43
N GLN A 128 -3.91 3.36 11.31
CA GLN A 128 -5.34 3.60 11.07
C GLN A 128 -6.22 2.98 12.18
N SER A 129 -5.75 1.89 12.80
CA SER A 129 -6.42 1.23 13.92
C SER A 129 -6.21 1.94 15.26
N LEU A 130 -5.07 2.61 15.42
CA LEU A 130 -4.71 3.35 16.63
C LEU A 130 -5.19 4.81 16.62
N THR A 131 -5.43 5.40 15.45
CA THR A 131 -5.86 6.81 15.26
C THR A 131 -7.29 7.11 15.75
N SER A 132 -7.93 6.19 16.46
CA SER A 132 -8.98 6.58 17.43
C SER A 132 -8.38 7.35 18.63
N ILE A 133 -7.04 7.40 18.78
CA ILE A 133 -6.30 8.04 19.85
C ILE A 133 -5.08 8.82 19.27
N SER A 134 -5.22 10.14 19.17
CA SER A 134 -4.20 11.17 18.90
C SER A 134 -3.71 11.38 17.45
N ASP A 135 -3.82 12.64 17.01
CA ASP A 135 -3.66 13.12 15.63
C ASP A 135 -2.21 13.49 15.21
N ASP A 136 -1.17 13.30 16.03
CA ASP A 136 0.04 14.14 15.88
C ASP A 136 1.37 13.47 15.50
N ASN A 137 1.46 12.19 15.12
CA ASN A 137 2.78 11.59 14.80
C ASN A 137 2.82 10.72 13.54
N ASP A 138 3.10 11.36 12.40
CA ASP A 138 3.40 10.74 11.11
C ASP A 138 4.78 10.02 11.07
N LYS A 139 5.52 10.01 12.19
CA LYS A 139 6.87 9.42 12.30
C LYS A 139 7.07 8.45 13.48
N THR A 140 6.00 7.82 13.96
CA THR A 140 6.10 6.79 15.00
C THR A 140 6.95 5.61 14.52
N ASP A 141 7.89 5.12 15.32
CA ASP A 141 8.64 3.90 14.97
C ASP A 141 7.72 2.67 15.06
N LYS A 142 7.97 1.63 14.27
CA LYS A 142 7.23 0.36 14.32
C LYS A 142 7.22 -0.24 15.72
N ALA A 143 8.35 -0.18 16.42
CA ALA A 143 8.46 -0.67 17.80
C ALA A 143 7.51 0.08 18.76
N GLU A 144 7.35 1.39 18.56
CA GLU A 144 6.44 2.22 19.35
C GLU A 144 4.98 1.92 19.00
N LEU A 145 4.64 1.74 17.72
CA LEU A 145 3.29 1.29 17.30
C LEU A 145 2.91 -0.04 17.96
N ILE A 146 3.82 -1.02 17.96
CA ILE A 146 3.59 -2.31 18.58
C ILE A 146 3.38 -2.18 20.10
N GLU A 147 4.13 -1.31 20.76
CA GLU A 147 3.96 -1.05 22.18
C GLU A 147 2.61 -0.39 22.48
N GLN A 148 2.17 0.56 21.66
CA GLN A 148 0.83 1.16 21.76
C GLN A 148 -0.28 0.12 21.54
N ILE A 149 -0.13 -0.79 20.57
CA ILE A 149 -1.06 -1.91 20.34
C ILE A 149 -1.13 -2.79 21.58
N LYS A 150 0.00 -3.16 22.18
CA LYS A 150 0.02 -3.96 23.42
C LYS A 150 -0.70 -3.25 24.55
N GLN A 151 -0.40 -1.98 24.79
CA GLN A 151 -1.04 -1.19 25.85
C GLN A 151 -2.55 -1.08 25.65
N THR A 152 -2.99 -0.84 24.41
CA THR A 152 -4.41 -0.79 24.05
C THR A 152 -5.07 -2.15 24.25
N PHE A 153 -4.42 -3.24 23.83
CA PHE A 153 -4.91 -4.61 24.03
C PHE A 153 -5.12 -4.96 25.51
N TYR A 154 -4.14 -4.65 26.37
CA TYR A 154 -4.26 -4.86 27.82
C TYR A 154 -5.35 -4.00 28.44
N SER A 155 -5.46 -2.73 28.03
CA SER A 155 -6.48 -1.80 28.51
C SER A 155 -7.88 -2.29 28.14
N ASN A 156 -8.11 -2.69 26.89
CA ASN A 156 -9.38 -3.24 26.42
C ASN A 156 -9.76 -4.52 27.16
N SER A 157 -8.79 -5.40 27.43
CA SER A 157 -9.02 -6.63 28.21
C SER A 157 -9.47 -6.35 29.65
N LYS A 158 -8.89 -5.32 30.27
CA LYS A 158 -9.28 -4.87 31.61
C LYS A 158 -10.67 -4.25 31.62
N ILE A 159 -11.00 -3.41 30.62
CA ILE A 159 -12.33 -2.79 30.48
C ILE A 159 -13.38 -3.88 30.25
N ARG A 160 -13.14 -4.81 29.34
CA ARG A 160 -14.02 -5.95 29.07
C ARG A 160 -14.31 -6.77 30.34
N SER A 161 -13.27 -7.10 31.11
CA SER A 161 -13.43 -7.84 32.38
C SER A 161 -14.30 -7.08 33.39
N ARG A 162 -14.18 -5.76 33.44
CA ARG A 162 -15.05 -4.90 34.29
C ARG A 162 -16.48 -4.88 33.80
N LEU A 163 -16.71 -4.75 32.49
CA LEU A 163 -18.05 -4.77 31.89
C LEU A 163 -18.77 -6.10 32.11
N GLN A 164 -18.06 -7.23 31.94
CA GLN A 164 -18.60 -8.55 32.25
C GLN A 164 -18.92 -8.73 33.74
N ALA A 165 -18.12 -8.13 34.63
CA ALA A 165 -18.42 -8.14 36.05
C ALA A 165 -19.66 -7.30 36.38
N LEU A 166 -19.90 -6.19 35.68
CA LEU A 166 -21.08 -5.34 35.84
C LEU A 166 -22.37 -6.01 35.35
N ASP A 167 -22.28 -6.79 34.27
CA ASP A 167 -23.40 -7.55 33.71
C ASP A 167 -23.93 -8.64 34.67
N ARG A 168 -23.06 -9.15 35.55
CA ARG A 168 -23.38 -10.24 36.49
C ARG A 168 -23.89 -9.76 37.86
N ILE A 169 -24.04 -8.46 38.08
CA ILE A 169 -24.40 -7.91 39.40
C ILE A 169 -25.92 -7.75 39.48
N ASP A 170 -26.58 -8.52 40.33
CA ASP A 170 -28.04 -8.44 40.51
C ASP A 170 -28.49 -7.26 41.39
N ASN A 171 -27.60 -6.69 42.21
CA ASN A 171 -27.92 -5.59 43.13
C ASN A 171 -26.79 -4.54 43.20
N PRO A 172 -26.96 -3.37 42.58
CA PRO A 172 -25.90 -2.37 42.49
C PRO A 172 -25.71 -1.53 43.77
N ASP A 173 -26.66 -1.55 44.73
CA ASP A 173 -26.68 -0.61 45.87
C ASP A 173 -25.57 -0.88 46.91
N ASN A 174 -24.88 -2.03 46.83
CA ASN A 174 -23.81 -2.41 47.76
C ASN A 174 -22.39 -2.10 47.26
N ARG A 175 -22.21 -1.50 46.07
CA ARG A 175 -20.89 -1.13 45.54
C ARG A 175 -20.85 0.33 45.12
N ARG A 176 -19.71 0.99 45.35
CA ARG A 176 -19.42 2.32 44.81
C ARG A 176 -19.17 2.22 43.31
N PHE A 177 -20.23 2.18 42.51
CA PHE A 177 -20.14 2.36 41.07
C PHE A 177 -19.95 3.83 40.72
N SER A 178 -19.21 4.08 39.64
CA SER A 178 -19.21 5.39 39.00
C SER A 178 -20.57 5.69 38.36
N SER A 179 -20.85 6.98 38.11
CA SER A 179 -22.08 7.41 37.43
C SER A 179 -22.28 6.72 36.07
N PHE A 180 -21.19 6.41 35.38
CA PHE A 180 -21.21 5.71 34.09
C PHE A 180 -21.55 4.22 34.23
N GLU A 181 -21.00 3.54 35.24
CA GLU A 181 -21.28 2.12 35.50
C GLU A 181 -22.73 1.89 35.94
N LEU A 182 -23.30 2.82 36.72
CA LEU A 182 -24.73 2.80 37.06
C LEU A 182 -25.63 3.00 35.84
N GLN A 183 -25.21 3.86 34.90
CA GLN A 183 -25.92 4.08 33.65
C GLN A 183 -25.88 2.83 32.75
N LEU A 184 -24.70 2.21 32.62
CA LEU A 184 -24.54 0.97 31.85
C LEU A 184 -25.37 -0.17 32.44
N HIS A 185 -25.41 -0.30 33.77
CA HIS A 185 -26.21 -1.31 34.43
C HIS A 185 -27.73 -1.12 34.20
N ARG A 186 -28.19 0.14 34.12
CA ARG A 186 -29.59 0.47 33.78
C ARG A 186 -29.95 0.11 32.33
N TYR A 187 -28.96 -0.03 31.45
CA TYR A 187 -29.14 -0.35 30.04
C TYR A 187 -28.23 -1.52 29.61
N PRO A 188 -28.57 -2.78 29.98
CA PRO A 188 -27.74 -3.96 29.70
C PRO A 188 -27.41 -4.16 28.22
N HIS A 189 -28.31 -3.75 27.31
CA HIS A 189 -28.06 -3.80 25.86
C HIS A 189 -26.86 -2.94 25.43
N LEU A 190 -26.56 -1.85 26.15
CA LEU A 190 -25.36 -1.05 25.91
C LEU A 190 -24.10 -1.79 26.38
N ILE A 191 -24.17 -2.53 27.50
CA ILE A 191 -23.05 -3.37 27.96
C ILE A 191 -22.71 -4.42 26.90
N THR A 192 -23.71 -5.14 26.39
CA THR A 192 -23.50 -6.13 25.33
C THR A 192 -22.91 -5.50 24.07
N LYS A 193 -23.43 -4.32 23.67
CA LYS A 193 -22.89 -3.57 22.52
C LYS A 193 -21.41 -3.22 22.71
N TYR A 194 -21.03 -2.65 23.85
CA TYR A 194 -19.63 -2.29 24.14
C TYR A 194 -18.71 -3.51 24.25
N ILE A 195 -19.21 -4.63 24.78
CA ILE A 195 -18.43 -5.88 24.81
C ILE A 195 -18.16 -6.38 23.39
N ASN A 196 -19.15 -6.34 22.50
CA ASN A 196 -18.97 -6.74 21.11
C ASN A 196 -17.97 -5.83 20.38
N GLU A 197 -18.10 -4.51 20.53
CA GLU A 197 -17.13 -3.55 19.97
C GLU A 197 -15.70 -3.81 20.48
N LEU A 198 -15.56 -4.07 21.79
CA LEU A 198 -14.26 -4.42 22.37
C LEU A 198 -13.74 -5.77 21.88
N ASP A 199 -14.60 -6.75 21.61
CA ASP A 199 -14.19 -8.05 21.08
C ASP A 199 -13.70 -7.94 19.63
N GLU A 200 -14.33 -7.10 18.81
CA GLU A 200 -13.86 -6.76 17.45
C GLU A 200 -12.50 -6.05 17.49
N GLU A 201 -12.34 -5.04 18.34
CA GLU A 201 -11.08 -4.34 18.55
C GLU A 201 -9.97 -5.28 19.09
N GLN A 202 -10.30 -6.14 20.06
CA GLN A 202 -9.36 -7.13 20.58
C GLN A 202 -8.90 -8.11 19.50
N HIS A 203 -9.83 -8.57 18.67
CA HIS A 203 -9.50 -9.45 17.56
C HIS A 203 -8.54 -8.75 16.58
N LYS A 204 -8.85 -7.52 16.17
CA LYS A 204 -8.00 -6.69 15.30
C LYS A 204 -6.59 -6.53 15.85
N LEU A 205 -6.46 -6.10 17.11
CA LEU A 205 -5.17 -5.92 17.78
C LEU A 205 -4.39 -7.25 17.89
N SER A 206 -5.09 -8.36 18.13
CA SER A 206 -4.46 -9.69 18.20
C SER A 206 -3.83 -10.11 16.87
N LEU A 207 -4.43 -9.73 15.73
CA LEU A 207 -3.88 -10.01 14.40
C LEU A 207 -2.58 -9.27 14.17
N PHE A 208 -2.49 -8.00 14.55
CA PHE A 208 -1.25 -7.23 14.42
C PHE A 208 -0.12 -7.80 15.28
N LEU A 209 -0.42 -8.18 16.53
CA LEU A 209 0.56 -8.84 17.40
C LEU A 209 0.99 -10.20 16.87
N PHE A 210 0.07 -10.94 16.24
CA PHE A 210 0.38 -12.20 15.58
C PHE A 210 1.28 -11.99 14.36
N TRP A 211 0.96 -11.00 13.50
CA TRP A 211 1.75 -10.64 12.34
C TRP A 211 3.17 -10.24 12.73
N ASP A 212 3.34 -9.29 13.67
CA ASP A 212 4.65 -8.82 14.13
C ASP A 212 5.57 -9.97 14.56
N LYS A 213 5.02 -10.95 15.28
CA LYS A 213 5.78 -12.13 15.74
C LYS A 213 6.18 -13.09 14.62
N HIS A 214 5.43 -13.14 13.51
CA HIS A 214 5.60 -14.16 12.46
C HIS A 214 5.87 -13.58 11.07
N GLU A 215 6.10 -12.28 10.96
CA GLU A 215 6.37 -11.58 9.70
C GLU A 215 7.57 -12.18 8.97
N ASN A 216 8.59 -12.63 9.71
CA ASN A 216 9.76 -13.31 9.14
C ASN A 216 9.40 -14.61 8.40
N ILE A 217 8.32 -15.30 8.77
CA ILE A 217 7.83 -16.49 8.07
C ILE A 217 7.24 -16.08 6.73
N PHE A 218 6.49 -14.97 6.67
CA PHE A 218 5.97 -14.43 5.43
C PHE A 218 7.11 -14.06 4.47
N TRP A 219 8.14 -13.36 4.93
CA TRP A 219 9.26 -12.97 4.07
C TRP A 219 10.06 -14.17 3.56
N LYS A 220 10.33 -15.17 4.42
CA LYS A 220 10.93 -16.44 3.97
C LYS A 220 10.07 -17.19 2.96
N TRP A 221 8.75 -17.08 3.07
CA TRP A 221 7.85 -17.65 2.07
C TRP A 221 7.94 -16.88 0.75
N MET A 222 7.98 -15.55 0.78
CA MET A 222 8.15 -14.70 -0.40
C MET A 222 9.48 -14.96 -1.12
N GLU A 223 10.58 -15.16 -0.40
CA GLU A 223 11.86 -15.61 -0.98
C GLU A 223 11.67 -16.89 -1.79
N SER A 224 10.93 -17.87 -1.25
CA SER A 224 10.64 -19.11 -1.99
C SER A 224 9.72 -18.94 -3.20
N VAL A 225 9.02 -17.82 -3.34
CA VAL A 225 8.25 -17.47 -4.54
C VAL A 225 9.19 -16.96 -5.63
N LEU A 226 10.25 -16.24 -5.26
CA LEU A 226 11.28 -15.74 -6.16
C LEU A 226 12.18 -16.86 -6.69
N ASP A 227 12.48 -17.87 -5.86
CA ASP A 227 13.34 -19.01 -6.24
C ASP A 227 12.68 -20.00 -7.20
N GLN A 228 11.37 -19.90 -7.45
CA GLN A 228 10.71 -20.80 -8.38
C GLN A 228 11.01 -20.38 -9.82
N PRO A 229 11.62 -21.26 -10.64
CA PRO A 229 11.85 -20.95 -12.04
C PRO A 229 10.50 -20.70 -12.68
N SER A 230 10.33 -19.50 -13.25
CA SER A 230 9.21 -19.17 -14.12
C SER A 230 9.05 -20.33 -15.10
N THR A 231 7.99 -21.14 -14.98
CA THR A 231 7.68 -22.16 -15.99
C THR A 231 7.16 -21.43 -17.22
N SER A 232 8.06 -20.76 -17.93
CA SER A 232 7.87 -20.17 -19.24
C SER A 232 8.32 -21.22 -20.26
N VAL A 233 7.47 -22.19 -20.50
CA VAL A 233 7.50 -22.97 -21.74
C VAL A 233 6.14 -22.71 -22.37
N GLU A 234 6.04 -21.62 -23.16
CA GLU A 234 5.13 -21.46 -24.31
C GLU A 234 4.94 -20.00 -24.79
N ASN A 235 5.35 -18.97 -24.04
CA ASN A 235 5.12 -17.55 -24.46
C ASN A 235 6.30 -16.84 -25.16
N ASP A 236 7.39 -17.55 -25.45
CA ASP A 236 8.56 -16.98 -26.17
C ASP A 236 8.26 -16.52 -27.61
N GLN A 237 7.06 -16.78 -28.14
CA GLN A 237 6.68 -16.34 -29.49
C GLN A 237 5.84 -15.05 -29.53
N LEU A 238 5.35 -14.54 -28.38
CA LEU A 238 4.56 -13.30 -28.34
C LEU A 238 5.34 -12.10 -27.78
N ALA A 239 6.44 -12.34 -27.06
CA ALA A 239 7.33 -11.30 -26.56
C ALA A 239 8.04 -10.51 -27.69
N ASP A 240 8.09 -11.07 -28.91
CA ASP A 240 8.69 -10.44 -30.09
C ASP A 240 7.81 -9.38 -30.78
N LYS A 241 6.61 -9.08 -30.25
CA LYS A 241 5.65 -8.19 -30.94
C LYS A 241 5.21 -6.93 -30.19
N ILE A 242 5.73 -6.68 -28.99
CA ILE A 242 5.57 -5.40 -28.32
C ILE A 242 6.88 -4.64 -28.51
N ASP A 243 6.85 -3.55 -29.28
CA ASP A 243 8.03 -2.75 -29.61
C ASP A 243 8.47 -1.91 -28.39
N TYR A 244 9.11 -2.57 -27.42
CA TYR A 244 9.68 -1.94 -26.22
C TYR A 244 10.82 -0.97 -26.54
N ARG A 245 11.28 -0.86 -27.80
CA ARG A 245 12.21 0.20 -28.20
C ARG A 245 11.57 1.58 -28.08
N TYR A 246 10.24 1.68 -28.22
CA TYR A 246 9.52 2.93 -28.02
C TYR A 246 9.61 3.40 -26.56
N LEU A 247 9.37 2.50 -25.60
CA LEU A 247 9.45 2.82 -24.17
C LEU A 247 10.87 3.15 -23.72
N GLU A 248 11.87 2.41 -24.20
CA GLU A 248 13.28 2.68 -23.84
C GLU A 248 13.77 3.99 -24.46
N ALA A 249 13.32 4.33 -25.67
CA ALA A 249 13.60 5.61 -26.30
C ALA A 249 12.91 6.78 -25.56
N GLU A 250 11.70 6.58 -25.05
CA GLU A 250 10.96 7.59 -24.29
C GLU A 250 11.56 7.80 -22.90
N LYS A 251 11.99 6.73 -22.24
CA LYS A 251 12.77 6.77 -20.99
C LYS A 251 14.11 7.48 -21.18
N GLN A 252 14.84 7.22 -22.26
CA GLN A 252 16.08 7.93 -22.58
C GLN A 252 15.84 9.43 -22.82
N LYS A 253 14.75 9.80 -23.49
CA LYS A 253 14.37 11.21 -23.68
C LYS A 253 14.05 11.90 -22.35
N PHE A 254 13.35 11.21 -21.46
CA PHE A 254 13.05 11.73 -20.13
C PHE A 254 14.32 11.95 -19.31
N ASN A 255 15.23 10.96 -19.30
CA ASN A 255 16.51 11.09 -18.60
C ASN A 255 17.37 12.24 -19.17
N ALA A 256 17.39 12.42 -20.49
CA ALA A 256 18.08 13.56 -21.10
C ALA A 256 17.47 14.92 -20.69
N ALA A 257 16.14 14.99 -20.49
CA ALA A 257 15.48 16.19 -19.99
C ALA A 257 15.84 16.47 -18.52
N VAL A 258 15.92 15.43 -17.68
CA VAL A 258 16.37 15.53 -16.29
C VAL A 258 17.82 16.02 -16.21
N ASP A 259 18.73 15.44 -17.00
CA ASP A 259 20.13 15.89 -17.08
C ASP A 259 20.24 17.35 -17.52
N THR A 260 19.35 17.81 -18.41
CA THR A 260 19.32 19.20 -18.86
C THR A 260 18.90 20.15 -17.73
N LEU A 261 17.91 19.76 -16.92
CA LEU A 261 17.45 20.53 -15.76
C LEU A 261 18.51 20.58 -14.67
N ASP A 262 19.19 19.46 -14.40
CA ASP A 262 20.29 19.42 -13.42
C ASP A 262 21.45 20.32 -13.84
N ASN A 263 21.81 20.31 -15.12
CA ASN A 263 22.82 21.24 -15.66
C ASN A 263 22.38 22.71 -15.55
N ALA A 264 21.10 23.01 -15.76
CA ALA A 264 20.56 24.35 -15.59
C ALA A 264 20.62 24.80 -14.12
N LEU A 265 20.29 23.91 -13.17
CA LEU A 265 20.40 24.15 -11.73
C LEU A 265 21.85 24.38 -11.30
N VAL A 266 22.80 23.58 -11.80
CA VAL A 266 24.23 23.77 -11.55
C VAL A 266 24.70 25.12 -12.08
N ARG A 267 24.26 25.52 -13.28
CA ARG A 267 24.60 26.82 -13.87
C ARG A 267 24.01 27.98 -13.08
N LEU A 268 22.75 27.87 -12.63
CA LEU A 268 22.12 28.85 -11.75
C LEU A 268 22.86 28.95 -10.42
N LYS A 269 23.28 27.83 -9.84
CA LYS A 269 24.06 27.79 -8.59
C LYS A 269 25.43 28.44 -8.76
N HIS A 270 26.12 28.20 -9.88
CA HIS A 270 27.39 28.87 -10.18
C HIS A 270 27.25 30.37 -10.41
N LEU A 271 26.20 30.80 -11.12
CA LEU A 271 25.89 32.22 -11.30
C LEU A 271 25.54 32.89 -9.97
N TRP A 272 24.84 32.19 -9.09
CA TRP A 272 24.51 32.68 -7.75
C TRP A 272 25.75 32.80 -6.86
N ILE A 273 26.64 31.81 -6.87
CA ILE A 273 27.91 31.83 -6.10
C ILE A 273 28.91 32.85 -6.65
N SER A 274 28.90 33.11 -7.96
CA SER A 274 29.82 34.08 -8.59
C SER A 274 29.35 35.53 -8.47
N ASN A 275 28.12 35.76 -7.99
CA ASN A 275 27.49 37.06 -7.89
C ASN A 275 27.35 37.45 -6.41
N ASP A 276 28.49 37.63 -5.73
CA ASP A 276 28.58 38.10 -4.33
C ASP A 276 28.13 39.57 -4.17
N ASP A 277 27.95 40.31 -5.26
CA ASP A 277 27.25 41.60 -5.26
C ASP A 277 25.82 41.37 -5.73
N HIS A 278 24.85 41.51 -4.82
CA HIS A 278 23.41 41.24 -4.95
C HIS A 278 22.68 42.00 -6.09
N THR A 279 23.07 41.79 -7.34
CA THR A 279 22.29 42.17 -8.52
C THR A 279 22.34 41.03 -9.52
N LEU A 280 21.68 39.91 -9.21
CA LEU A 280 21.12 39.06 -10.25
C LEU A 280 20.04 39.90 -10.92
N ILE A 281 20.37 40.48 -12.07
CA ILE A 281 19.43 41.32 -12.79
C ILE A 281 18.27 40.40 -13.17
N GLU A 282 17.04 40.77 -12.81
CA GLU A 282 15.80 40.06 -13.13
C GLU A 282 15.78 39.61 -14.60
N ARG A 283 16.42 40.39 -15.48
CA ARG A 283 16.65 40.11 -16.89
C ARG A 283 17.42 38.81 -17.16
N ASP A 284 18.42 38.45 -16.37
CA ASP A 284 19.22 37.23 -16.57
C ASP A 284 18.44 35.98 -16.14
N VAL A 285 17.68 36.08 -15.04
CA VAL A 285 16.75 35.02 -14.60
C VAL A 285 15.63 34.85 -15.62
N SER A 286 15.01 35.95 -16.08
CA SER A 286 13.99 35.89 -17.14
C SER A 286 14.53 35.32 -18.45
N THR A 287 15.79 35.58 -18.79
CA THR A 287 16.41 35.01 -20.01
C THR A 287 16.63 33.50 -19.85
N ILE A 288 17.04 33.04 -18.67
CA ILE A 288 17.20 31.60 -18.40
C ILE A 288 15.83 30.91 -18.36
N VAL A 289 14.83 31.49 -17.69
CA VAL A 289 13.46 30.96 -17.65
C VAL A 289 12.87 30.91 -19.04
N ALA A 290 13.00 31.97 -19.85
CA ALA A 290 12.52 31.97 -21.24
C ALA A 290 13.24 30.92 -22.09
N SER A 291 14.55 30.70 -21.88
CA SER A 291 15.30 29.67 -22.57
C SER A 291 14.84 28.26 -22.17
N ILE A 292 14.50 28.04 -20.90
CA ILE A 292 13.97 26.77 -20.40
C ILE A 292 12.55 26.55 -20.95
N ASP A 293 11.67 27.56 -20.90
CA ASP A 293 10.32 27.48 -21.44
C ASP A 293 10.31 27.21 -22.95
N GLN A 294 11.23 27.81 -23.70
CA GLN A 294 11.38 27.55 -25.12
C GLN A 294 11.86 26.12 -25.40
N GLN A 295 12.78 25.59 -24.59
CA GLN A 295 13.25 24.21 -24.72
C GLN A 295 12.17 23.20 -24.34
N ILE A 296 11.44 23.43 -23.24
CA ILE A 296 10.28 22.62 -22.82
C ILE A 296 9.21 22.65 -23.92
N SER A 297 8.90 23.82 -24.47
CA SER A 297 7.93 23.95 -25.57
C SER A 297 8.37 23.22 -26.83
N SER A 298 9.68 23.23 -27.15
CA SER A 298 10.22 22.49 -28.29
C SER A 298 10.13 20.98 -28.10
N LEU A 299 10.39 20.48 -26.88
CA LEU A 299 10.23 19.07 -26.53
C LEU A 299 8.76 18.64 -26.59
N PHE A 300 7.84 19.48 -26.11
CA PHE A 300 6.40 19.24 -26.23
C PHE A 300 5.91 19.23 -27.68
N GLN A 301 6.40 20.13 -28.55
CA GLN A 301 6.06 20.08 -29.97
C GLN A 301 6.62 18.84 -30.67
N GLN A 302 7.85 18.43 -30.36
CA GLN A 302 8.43 17.19 -30.89
C GLN A 302 7.67 15.94 -30.43
N LEU A 303 7.07 15.97 -29.24
CA LEU A 303 6.19 14.91 -28.74
C LEU A 303 4.84 14.89 -29.49
N LEU A 304 4.29 16.05 -29.84
CA LEU A 304 3.01 16.14 -30.55
C LEU A 304 3.11 15.80 -32.05
N THR A 305 4.22 16.11 -32.72
CA THR A 305 4.38 15.86 -34.17
C THR A 305 4.68 14.41 -34.53
N ASN A 306 5.06 13.56 -33.56
CA ASN A 306 5.42 12.15 -33.79
C ASN A 306 4.30 11.16 -33.41
N ASN A 307 3.09 11.66 -33.10
CA ASN A 307 1.90 10.85 -32.79
C ASN A 307 0.97 10.62 -34.01
N HIS A 308 1.53 10.62 -35.23
CA HIS A 308 0.83 10.26 -36.47
C HIS A 308 1.49 9.07 -37.18
#